data_AF-A0A7Y2Y9Z0-F1
#
_entry.id   AF-A0A7Y2Y9Z0-F1
#
_cell.length_a   1.000
_cell.length_b   1.000
_cell.length_c   1.000
_cell.angle_alpha   90.00
_cell.angle_beta   90.00
_cell.angle_gamma   90.00
#
_symmetry.space_group_name_H-M   'P 1'
#
loop_
_entity.id
_entity.type
_entity.pdbx_description
1 polymer ?
#
loop_
_entity_poly.entity_id
_entity_poly.type
_entity_poly.pdbx_seq_one_letter_code
_entity_poly.pdbx_strand_id
1 'polypeptide(L)'
;MLHNIIKGIKAYAGTFGLISKLGLWKYFGIPILISVLTAFGIGLLAYGLSDDLGAFISRIWIWEWGKETFTTISEVIGGITIIAIGLILYKHIIMALSAPFM
;
A
#
# COMPACT_ATOMS: atom_id res chain seq x y z
N MET A 1 6.21 14.60 31.00
CA MET A 1 6.10 14.14 29.58
C MET A 1 5.53 12.72 29.48
N LEU A 2 6.14 11.72 30.12
CA LEU A 2 5.62 10.33 30.14
C LEU A 2 4.14 10.20 30.58
N HIS A 3 3.73 10.91 31.62
CA HIS A 3 2.33 10.94 32.07
C HIS A 3 1.35 11.39 30.97
N ASN A 4 1.74 12.37 30.15
CA ASN A 4 0.90 12.89 29.07
C ASN A 4 0.85 11.91 27.89
N ILE A 5 1.95 11.21 27.60
CA ILE A 5 2.00 10.14 26.60
C ILE A 5 1.05 9.00 27.00
N ILE A 6 1.10 8.57 28.26
CA ILE A 6 0.22 7.50 28.79
C ILE A 6 -1.25 7.94 28.76
N LYS A 7 -1.54 9.20 29.10
CA LYS A 7 -2.90 9.76 28.95
C LYS A 7 -3.37 9.78 27.49
N GLY A 8 -2.49 10.16 26.56
CA GLY A 8 -2.79 10.15 25.13
C GLY A 8 -3.17 8.75 24.64
N ILE A 9 -2.37 7.73 24.96
CA ILE A 9 -2.65 6.34 24.59
C ILE A 9 -4.00 5.86 25.17
N LYS A 10 -4.29 6.20 26.44
CA LYS A 10 -5.59 5.87 27.05
C LYS A 10 -6.77 6.58 26.38
N ALA A 11 -6.59 7.79 25.87
CA ALA A 11 -7.64 8.53 25.17
C ALA A 11 -8.07 7.81 23.87
N TYR A 12 -7.12 7.22 23.13
CA TYR A 12 -7.42 6.39 21.95
C TYR A 12 -8.24 5.14 22.31
N ALA A 13 -7.94 4.50 23.45
CA ALA A 13 -8.72 3.35 23.90
C ALA A 13 -10.18 3.72 24.23
N GLY A 14 -10.40 4.90 24.81
CA GLY A 14 -11.74 5.42 25.08
C GLY A 14 -12.55 5.75 23.82
N THR A 15 -11.88 6.02 22.70
CA THR A 15 -12.54 6.37 21.42
C THR A 15 -13.31 5.19 20.82
N PHE A 16 -12.86 3.95 21.03
CA PHE A 16 -13.59 2.76 20.59
C PHE A 16 -14.97 2.62 21.26
N GLY A 17 -15.05 3.00 22.55
CA GLY A 17 -16.32 3.05 23.27
C GLY A 17 -17.27 4.11 22.70
N LEU A 18 -16.73 5.29 22.33
CA LEU A 18 -17.48 6.36 21.69
C LEU A 18 -18.00 5.98 20.30
N ILE A 19 -17.18 5.34 19.47
CA ILE A 19 -17.59 4.84 18.14
C ILE A 19 -18.79 3.92 18.26
N SER A 20 -18.77 3.01 19.23
CA SER A 20 -19.87 2.07 19.48
C SER A 20 -21.13 2.78 19.99
N LYS A 21 -20.99 3.73 20.91
CA LYS A 21 -22.12 4.47 21.48
C LYS A 21 -22.83 5.35 20.45
N LEU A 22 -22.08 5.92 19.50
CA LEU A 22 -22.59 6.83 18.46
C LEU A 22 -22.92 6.11 17.14
N GLY A 23 -22.69 4.79 17.04
CA GLY A 23 -22.99 4.02 15.82
C GLY A 23 -22.06 4.35 14.64
N LEU A 24 -20.86 4.87 14.89
CA LEU A 24 -19.94 5.38 13.85
C LEU A 24 -19.07 4.31 13.19
N TRP A 25 -19.34 3.03 13.44
CA TRP A 25 -18.54 1.91 12.90
C TRP A 25 -18.44 1.90 11.38
N LYS A 26 -19.45 2.42 10.68
CA LYS A 26 -19.41 2.55 9.21
C LYS A 26 -18.34 3.54 8.75
N TYR A 27 -18.25 4.69 9.40
CA TYR A 27 -17.28 5.75 9.11
C TYR A 27 -15.84 5.33 9.45
N PHE A 28 -15.69 4.43 10.42
CA PHE A 28 -14.39 3.83 10.75
C PHE A 28 -14.01 2.68 9.81
N GLY A 29 -14.94 1.77 9.54
CA GLY A 29 -14.68 0.52 8.81
C GLY A 29 -14.53 0.69 7.30
N ILE A 30 -15.26 1.61 6.67
CA ILE A 30 -15.18 1.82 5.22
C ILE A 30 -13.79 2.30 4.78
N PRO A 31 -13.19 3.34 5.39
CA PRO A 31 -11.81 3.74 5.08
C PRO A 31 -10.78 2.61 5.23
N ILE A 32 -10.94 1.77 6.26
CA ILE A 32 -10.07 0.61 6.47
C ILE A 32 -10.23 -0.39 5.31
N LEU A 33 -11.46 -0.70 4.92
CA LEU A 33 -11.75 -1.60 3.80
C LEU A 33 -11.16 -1.05 2.49
N ILE A 34 -11.36 0.24 2.20
CA ILE A 34 -10.75 0.90 1.02
C ILE A 34 -9.23 0.75 1.05
N SER A 35 -8.61 0.95 2.22
CA SER A 35 -7.16 0.84 2.40
C SER A 35 -6.66 -0.58 2.14
N VAL A 36 -7.36 -1.60 2.64
CA VAL A 36 -7.01 -3.00 2.41
C VAL A 36 -7.18 -3.38 0.94
N LEU A 37 -8.30 -3.03 0.31
CA LEU A 37 -8.54 -3.31 -1.10
C LEU A 37 -7.51 -2.64 -2.00
N THR A 38 -7.15 -1.38 -1.71
CA THR A 38 -6.14 -0.65 -2.48
C THR A 38 -4.76 -1.31 -2.34
N ALA A 39 -4.35 -1.69 -1.13
CA ALA A 39 -3.08 -2.39 -0.91
C ALA A 39 -3.05 -3.75 -1.63
N PHE A 40 -4.16 -4.50 -1.55
CA PHE A 40 -4.28 -5.78 -2.24
C PHE A 40 -4.21 -5.62 -3.76
N GLY A 41 -4.91 -4.62 -4.32
CA GLY A 41 -4.86 -4.28 -5.73
C GLY A 41 -3.45 -3.94 -6.21
N ILE A 42 -2.70 -3.15 -5.43
CA ILE A 42 -1.29 -2.85 -5.73
C ILE A 42 -0.44 -4.14 -5.71
N GLY A 43 -0.64 -5.02 -4.73
CA GLY A 43 0.08 -6.30 -4.65
C GLY A 43 -0.21 -7.22 -5.85
N LEU A 44 -1.47 -7.30 -6.28
CA LEU A 44 -1.85 -8.06 -7.47
C LEU A 44 -1.24 -7.47 -8.75
N LEU A 45 -1.23 -6.14 -8.87
CA LEU A 45 -0.60 -5.46 -10.00
C LEU A 45 0.91 -5.68 -10.01
N ALA A 46 1.56 -5.60 -8.85
CA ALA A 46 3.00 -5.87 -8.73
C ALA A 46 3.35 -7.29 -9.15
N TYR A 47 2.54 -8.28 -8.74
CA TYR A 47 2.74 -9.68 -9.11
C TYR A 47 2.41 -9.96 -10.59
N GLY A 48 1.38 -9.32 -11.14
CA GLY A 48 0.94 -9.55 -12.52
C GLY A 48 1.74 -8.80 -13.57
N LEU A 49 2.27 -7.61 -13.25
CA LEU A 49 3.00 -6.76 -14.19
C LEU A 49 4.52 -6.75 -13.96
N SER A 50 5.03 -7.44 -12.92
CA SER A 50 6.48 -7.54 -12.67
C SER A 50 7.22 -8.07 -13.88
N ASP A 51 6.63 -9.08 -14.53
CA ASP A 51 7.27 -9.83 -15.60
C ASP A 51 7.27 -9.01 -16.89
N ASP A 52 6.19 -8.30 -17.19
CA ASP A 52 6.10 -7.39 -18.33
C ASP A 52 7.08 -6.22 -18.21
N LEU A 53 7.15 -5.61 -17.02
CA LEU A 53 8.05 -4.50 -16.76
C LEU A 53 9.51 -4.98 -16.69
N GLY A 54 9.75 -6.16 -16.12
CA GLY A 54 11.06 -6.81 -16.11
C GLY A 54 11.55 -7.19 -17.50
N ALA A 55 10.68 -7.73 -18.34
CA ALA A 55 10.97 -8.03 -19.74
C ALA A 55 11.20 -6.76 -20.57
N PHE A 56 10.60 -5.64 -20.19
CA PHE A 56 10.92 -4.33 -20.79
C PHE A 56 12.31 -3.85 -20.36
N ILE A 57 12.64 -3.94 -19.07
CA ILE A 57 13.95 -3.55 -18.51
C ILE A 57 15.07 -4.45 -19.05
N SER A 58 14.82 -5.75 -19.20
CA SER A 58 15.82 -6.73 -19.64
C SER A 58 16.39 -6.43 -21.02
N ARG A 59 15.63 -5.72 -21.88
CA ARG A 59 16.05 -5.28 -23.23
C ARG A 59 17.21 -4.29 -23.22
N ILE A 60 17.47 -3.63 -22.09
CA ILE A 60 18.62 -2.73 -21.93
C ILE A 60 19.94 -3.52 -21.97
N TRP A 61 19.90 -4.81 -21.62
CA TRP A 61 21.07 -5.67 -21.65
C TRP A 61 21.28 -6.29 -23.03
N ILE A 62 22.32 -5.80 -23.71
CA ILE A 62 22.62 -6.16 -25.11
C ILE A 62 23.56 -7.38 -25.19
N TRP A 63 24.18 -7.77 -24.08
CA TRP A 63 25.17 -8.84 -24.04
C TRP A 63 24.54 -10.22 -23.80
N GLU A 64 25.07 -11.27 -24.43
CA GLU A 64 24.58 -12.64 -24.25
C GLU A 64 25.05 -13.28 -22.93
N TRP A 65 26.14 -12.80 -22.34
CA TRP A 65 26.58 -13.28 -21.04
C TRP A 65 25.67 -12.73 -19.93
N GLY A 66 25.29 -13.57 -18.98
CA GLY A 66 24.47 -13.17 -17.82
C GLY A 66 23.02 -12.76 -18.15
N LYS A 67 22.55 -12.98 -19.37
CA LYS A 67 21.22 -12.57 -19.85
C LYS A 67 20.06 -13.14 -19.03
N GLU A 68 20.16 -14.40 -18.63
CA GLU A 68 19.17 -15.05 -17.77
C GLU A 68 19.13 -14.37 -16.38
N THR A 69 20.29 -14.19 -15.76
CA THR A 69 20.40 -13.51 -14.45
C THR A 69 19.90 -12.07 -14.51
N PHE A 70 20.22 -11.33 -15.58
CA PHE A 70 19.74 -9.96 -15.76
C PHE A 70 18.22 -9.90 -15.92
N THR A 71 17.62 -10.88 -16.62
CA THR A 71 16.16 -10.98 -16.75
C THR A 71 15.50 -11.17 -15.40
N THR A 72 15.96 -12.12 -14.58
CA THR A 72 15.41 -12.32 -13.22
C THR A 72 15.57 -11.09 -12.34
N ILE A 73 16.71 -10.41 -12.39
CA ILE A 73 16.93 -9.16 -11.65
C ILE A 73 15.95 -8.08 -12.15
N SER A 74 15.73 -8.00 -13.47
CA SER A 74 14.84 -7.04 -14.08
C SER A 74 13.38 -7.26 -13.66
N GLU A 75 12.92 -8.50 -13.56
CA GLU A 75 11.58 -8.86 -13.04
C GLU A 75 11.41 -8.41 -11.58
N VAL A 76 12.42 -8.65 -10.73
CA VAL A 76 12.41 -8.18 -9.34
C VAL A 76 12.37 -6.66 -9.26
N ILE A 77 13.19 -5.98 -10.06
CA ILE A 77 13.19 -4.50 -10.15
C ILE A 77 11.84 -3.99 -10.66
N GLY A 78 11.24 -4.69 -11.64
CA GLY A 78 9.91 -4.39 -12.15
C GLY A 78 8.86 -4.43 -11.04
N GLY A 79 8.82 -5.52 -10.27
CA GLY A 79 7.93 -5.67 -9.11
C GLY A 79 8.15 -4.57 -8.06
N ILE A 80 9.40 -4.30 -7.68
CA ILE A 80 9.74 -3.23 -6.71
C ILE A 80 9.29 -1.86 -7.22
N THR A 81 9.49 -1.58 -8.51
CA THR A 81 9.09 -0.31 -9.13
C THR A 81 7.57 -0.13 -9.07
N ILE A 82 6.80 -1.18 -9.38
CA ILE A 82 5.34 -1.15 -9.29
C ILE A 82 4.88 -0.93 -7.85
N ILE A 83 5.50 -1.61 -6.88
CA ILE A 83 5.19 -1.40 -5.45
C ILE A 83 5.50 0.04 -5.03
N ALA A 84 6.66 0.58 -5.39
CA ALA A 84 7.06 1.94 -5.04
C ALA A 84 6.07 2.98 -5.59
N ILE A 85 5.71 2.89 -6.87
CA ILE A 85 4.69 3.75 -7.48
C ILE A 85 3.34 3.55 -6.81
N GLY A 86 2.96 2.28 -6.59
CA GLY A 86 1.73 1.90 -5.90
C GLY A 86 1.62 2.52 -4.51
N LEU A 87 2.69 2.53 -3.71
CA LEU A 87 2.72 3.15 -2.38
C LEU A 87 2.57 4.68 -2.42
N ILE A 88 3.13 5.34 -3.44
CA ILE A 88 2.93 6.78 -3.64
C ILE A 88 1.46 7.06 -3.96
N LEU A 89 0.86 6.25 -4.84
CA LEU A 89 -0.55 6.36 -5.21
C LEU A 89 -1.48 5.99 -4.05
N TYR A 90 -1.11 4.99 -3.25
CA TYR A 90 -1.88 4.47 -2.11
C TYR A 90 -2.36 5.59 -1.18
N LYS A 91 -1.43 6.47 -0.78
CA LYS A 91 -1.73 7.62 0.06
C LYS A 91 -2.81 8.51 -0.57
N HIS A 92 -2.67 8.84 -1.86
CA HIS A 92 -3.57 9.75 -2.55
C HIS A 92 -4.95 9.13 -2.82
N ILE A 93 -4.98 7.84 -3.19
CA ILE A 93 -6.21 7.08 -3.39
C ILE A 93 -7.01 7.02 -2.08
N ILE A 94 -6.36 6.69 -0.96
CA ILE A 94 -7.05 6.60 0.33
C ILE A 94 -7.57 7.97 0.77
N MET A 95 -6.78 9.04 0.63
CA MET A 95 -7.23 10.39 0.96
C MET A 95 -8.45 10.78 0.14
N ALA A 96 -8.45 10.51 -1.17
CA ALA A 96 -9.55 10.86 -2.05
C ALA A 96 -10.83 10.04 -1.77
N LEU A 97 -10.69 8.71 -1.61
CA LEU A 97 -11.83 7.81 -1.45
C LEU A 97 -12.38 7.78 -0.02
N SER A 98 -11.55 8.07 0.98
CA SER A 98 -11.96 8.07 2.40
C SER A 98 -12.47 9.43 2.87
N ALA A 99 -12.21 10.52 2.13
CA ALA A 99 -12.68 11.87 2.46
C ALA A 99 -14.18 11.98 2.82
N PRO A 100 -15.13 11.36 2.11
CA PRO A 100 -16.55 11.46 2.48
C PRO A 100 -16.94 10.66 3.74
N PHE A 101 -16.05 9.82 4.25
CA PHE A 101 -16.28 8.98 5.43
C PHE A 101 -15.50 9.47 6.67
N MET A 102 -14.63 10.47 6.51
CA MET A 102 -13.87 11.10 7.59
C MET A 102 -14.54 12.37 8.08
#